data_AF-A0AAE9I571-F1
#
_entry.id   AF-A0AAE9I571-F1
#
_cell.length_a   1.000
_cell.length_b   1.000
_cell.length_c   1.000
_cell.angle_alpha   90.00
_cell.angle_beta   90.00
_cell.angle_gamma   90.00
#
_symmetry.space_group_name_H-M   'P 1'
#
loop_
_entity.id
_entity.type
_entity.pdbx_description
1 polymer ?
#
loop_
_entity_poly.entity_id
_entity_poly.type
_entity_poly.pdbx_seq_one_letter_code
_entity_poly.pdbx_strand_id
1 'polypeptide(L)'
;MRHDAMHRPASPDDENAMAYWRAHRMVRALRGWYLHLLIYLAVNGWLWFRFLFMPSPNWAHRSVEAGWPWPLTTTLAWGLGLAIHGLLVWWRVSQRGRDWESRKIDQFMNRD
;
A
#
# COMPACT_ATOMS: atom_id res chain seq x y z
N MET A 1 -13.66 49.13 4.72
CA MET A 1 -12.64 48.51 3.83
C MET A 1 -12.32 47.15 4.41
N ARG A 2 -12.69 46.07 3.70
CA ARG A 2 -12.44 44.70 4.15
C ARG A 2 -10.99 44.38 3.81
N HIS A 3 -10.19 44.08 4.82
CA HIS A 3 -8.85 43.53 4.61
C HIS A 3 -9.03 42.10 4.11
N ASP A 4 -8.95 41.93 2.81
CA ASP A 4 -8.81 40.62 2.18
C ASP A 4 -7.51 40.02 2.73
N ALA A 5 -7.66 38.99 3.58
CA ALA A 5 -6.56 38.17 4.04
C ALA A 5 -5.97 37.50 2.79
N MET A 6 -4.90 38.09 2.25
CA MET A 6 -4.15 37.53 1.13
C MET A 6 -3.83 36.08 1.45
N HIS A 7 -4.42 35.18 0.68
CA HIS A 7 -4.04 33.78 0.63
C HIS A 7 -2.60 33.75 0.09
N ARG A 8 -1.62 33.85 0.99
CA ARG A 8 -0.20 33.77 0.61
C ARG A 8 0.03 32.37 0.01
N PRO A 9 0.47 32.24 -1.25
CA PRO A 9 0.91 30.95 -1.76
C PRO A 9 2.04 30.47 -0.84
N ALA A 10 1.97 29.21 -0.40
CA ALA A 10 2.99 28.62 0.47
C ALA A 10 4.37 28.86 -0.17
N SER A 11 5.27 29.49 0.59
CA SER A 11 6.64 29.72 0.15
C SER A 11 7.30 28.37 -0.17
N PRO A 12 8.14 28.24 -1.22
CA PRO A 12 8.88 27.02 -1.52
C PRO A 12 9.72 26.50 -0.33
N ASP A 13 9.96 27.34 0.67
CA ASP A 13 10.78 27.17 1.88
C ASP A 13 9.94 26.92 3.15
N ASP A 14 8.62 26.78 3.05
CA ASP A 14 7.74 26.49 4.18
C ASP A 14 7.81 24.99 4.57
N GLU A 15 8.62 24.68 5.59
CA GLU A 15 8.88 23.32 6.10
C GLU A 15 7.57 22.57 6.43
N ASN A 16 6.58 23.29 6.97
CA ASN A 16 5.27 22.73 7.35
C ASN A 16 4.46 22.28 6.13
N ALA A 17 4.48 23.07 5.05
CA ALA A 17 3.82 22.71 3.79
C ALA A 17 4.48 21.48 3.17
N MET A 18 5.81 21.42 3.14
CA MET A 18 6.52 20.25 2.62
C MET A 18 6.26 18.99 3.44
N ALA A 19 6.18 19.08 4.77
CA ALA A 19 5.87 17.96 5.65
C ALA A 19 4.44 17.44 5.39
N TYR A 20 3.47 18.34 5.26
CA TYR A 20 2.10 18.01 4.91
C TYR A 20 1.98 17.26 3.57
N TRP A 21 2.59 17.79 2.50
CA TRP A 21 2.57 17.14 1.18
C TRP A 21 3.22 15.75 1.19
N ARG A 22 4.28 15.56 1.99
CA ARG A 22 4.93 14.26 2.17
C ARG A 22 3.99 13.29 2.88
N ALA A 23 3.40 13.66 4.02
CA ALA A 23 2.46 12.82 4.76
C ALA A 23 1.26 12.41 3.89
N HIS A 24 0.69 13.36 3.15
CA HIS A 24 -0.46 13.12 2.27
C HIS A 24 -0.14 12.13 1.14
N ARG A 25 1.06 12.21 0.54
CA ARG A 25 1.52 11.22 -0.46
C ARG A 25 1.66 9.81 0.13
N MET A 26 2.08 9.70 1.39
CA MET A 26 2.24 8.39 2.04
C MET A 26 0.89 7.74 2.36
N VAL A 27 -0.05 8.50 2.92
CA VAL A 27 -1.41 8.01 3.17
C VAL A 27 -2.07 7.55 1.87
N ARG A 28 -1.88 8.29 0.77
CA ARG A 28 -2.36 7.88 -0.55
C ARG A 28 -1.71 6.58 -1.04
N ALA A 29 -0.40 6.41 -0.86
CA ALA A 29 0.30 5.19 -1.26
C ALA A 29 -0.15 3.98 -0.43
N LEU A 30 -0.30 4.14 0.89
CA LEU A 30 -0.85 3.10 1.78
C LEU A 30 -2.26 2.71 1.35
N ARG A 31 -3.14 3.70 1.16
CA ARG A 31 -4.52 3.48 0.72
C ARG A 31 -4.59 2.76 -0.63
N GLY A 32 -3.70 3.11 -1.56
CA GLY A 32 -3.56 2.42 -2.84
C GLY A 32 -3.18 0.96 -2.69
N TRP A 33 -2.21 0.65 -1.84
CA TRP A 33 -1.82 -0.74 -1.54
C TRP A 33 -2.95 -1.53 -0.87
N TYR A 34 -3.67 -0.95 0.10
CA TYR A 34 -4.81 -1.61 0.75
C TYR A 34 -5.95 -1.90 -0.24
N LEU A 35 -6.22 -0.99 -1.18
CA LEU A 35 -7.19 -1.25 -2.25
C LEU A 35 -6.74 -2.42 -3.13
N HIS A 36 -5.45 -2.47 -3.48
CA HIS A 36 -4.89 -3.56 -4.26
C HIS A 36 -4.99 -4.91 -3.54
N LEU A 37 -4.71 -4.93 -2.23
CA LEU A 37 -4.89 -6.11 -1.36
C LEU A 37 -6.36 -6.54 -1.30
N LEU A 38 -7.30 -5.60 -1.15
CA LEU A 38 -8.72 -5.90 -1.13
C LEU A 38 -9.19 -6.54 -2.45
N ILE A 39 -8.79 -5.96 -3.59
CA ILE A 39 -9.09 -6.50 -4.92
C ILE A 39 -8.47 -7.89 -5.09
N TYR A 40 -7.23 -8.07 -4.66
CA TYR A 40 -6.55 -9.35 -4.69
C TYR A 40 -7.32 -10.42 -3.91
N LEU A 41 -7.76 -10.12 -2.68
CA LEU A 41 -8.53 -11.05 -1.85
C LEU A 41 -9.90 -11.36 -2.46
N ALA A 42 -10.62 -10.34 -2.95
CA ALA A 42 -11.93 -10.52 -3.56
C ALA A 42 -11.87 -11.38 -4.82
N VAL A 43 -10.93 -11.08 -5.73
CA VAL A 43 -10.78 -11.82 -6.99
C VAL A 43 -10.29 -13.24 -6.73
N ASN A 44 -9.20 -13.43 -5.97
CA ASN A 44 -8.68 -14.78 -5.72
C ASN A 44 -9.67 -15.60 -4.89
N GLY A 45 -10.32 -15.02 -3.88
CA GLY A 45 -11.39 -15.67 -3.13
C GLY A 45 -12.52 -16.13 -4.03
N TRP A 46 -12.94 -15.30 -4.99
CA TRP A 46 -13.93 -15.69 -6.00
C TRP A 46 -13.43 -16.82 -6.91
N LEU A 47 -12.18 -16.80 -7.38
CA LEU A 47 -11.61 -17.87 -8.20
C LEU A 47 -11.58 -19.21 -7.45
N TRP A 48 -11.15 -19.19 -6.18
CA TRP A 48 -11.15 -20.37 -5.31
C TRP A 48 -12.56 -20.86 -5.01
N PHE A 49 -13.50 -19.95 -4.73
CA PHE A 49 -14.91 -20.29 -4.54
C PHE A 49 -15.50 -20.96 -5.79
N ARG A 50 -15.28 -20.36 -6.97
CA ARG A 50 -15.70 -20.92 -8.27
C ARG A 50 -15.10 -22.30 -8.53
N PHE A 51 -13.85 -22.52 -8.13
CA PHE A 51 -13.15 -23.77 -8.34
C PHE A 51 -13.63 -24.89 -7.40
N LEU A 52 -13.95 -24.56 -6.14
CA LEU A 52 -14.38 -25.54 -5.14
C LEU A 52 -15.87 -25.90 -5.22
N PHE A 53 -16.73 -24.93 -5.53
CA PHE A 53 -18.18 -25.08 -5.35
C PHE A 53 -19.00 -25.16 -6.64
N MET A 54 -18.40 -24.85 -7.80
CA MET A 54 -19.13 -24.90 -9.07
C MET A 54 -18.54 -25.97 -10.00
N PRO A 55 -19.38 -26.63 -10.83
CA PRO A 55 -18.92 -27.62 -11.79
C PRO A 55 -17.83 -27.02 -12.67
N SER A 56 -16.68 -27.68 -12.75
CA SER A 56 -15.59 -27.25 -13.60
C SER A 56 -15.40 -28.27 -14.73
N PRO A 57 -15.05 -27.80 -15.94
CA PRO A 57 -14.81 -28.70 -17.06
C PRO A 57 -13.63 -29.65 -16.75
N ASN A 58 -13.64 -30.85 -17.34
CA ASN A 58 -12.71 -31.93 -17.01
C ASN A 58 -11.21 -31.52 -17.03
N TRP A 59 -10.82 -30.56 -17.87
CA TRP A 59 -9.46 -30.03 -17.92
C TRP A 59 -9.04 -29.25 -16.67
N ALA A 60 -9.98 -28.60 -15.97
CA ALA A 60 -9.70 -27.86 -14.75
C ALA A 60 -9.53 -28.82 -13.55
N HIS A 61 -10.20 -29.98 -13.54
CA HIS A 61 -9.97 -31.02 -12.52
C HIS A 61 -8.71 -31.87 -12.79
N ARG A 62 -8.29 -32.05 -14.05
CA ARG A 62 -6.99 -32.69 -14.38
C ARG A 62 -5.80 -32.01 -13.72
N SER A 63 -5.86 -30.69 -13.55
CA SER A 63 -4.83 -29.93 -12.83
C SER A 63 -4.76 -30.30 -11.33
N VAL A 64 -5.88 -30.75 -10.74
CA VAL A 64 -5.96 -31.19 -9.34
C VAL A 64 -5.37 -32.58 -9.14
N GLU A 65 -5.59 -33.49 -10.07
CA GLU A 65 -4.98 -34.83 -10.07
C GLU A 65 -3.44 -34.75 -10.11
N ALA A 66 -2.90 -33.71 -10.74
CA ALA A 66 -1.47 -33.39 -10.75
C ALA A 66 -0.99 -32.60 -9.51
N GLY A 67 -1.87 -32.34 -8.54
CA GLY A 67 -1.57 -31.56 -7.33
C GLY A 67 -1.46 -30.05 -7.53
N TRP A 68 -1.89 -29.52 -8.68
CA TRP A 68 -1.72 -28.11 -9.04
C TRP A 68 -3.05 -27.44 -9.45
N PRO A 69 -3.87 -26.95 -8.50
CA PRO A 69 -5.08 -26.22 -8.82
C PRO A 69 -4.81 -25.00 -9.71
N TRP A 70 -5.56 -24.82 -10.80
CA TRP A 70 -5.35 -23.68 -11.69
C TRP A 70 -5.42 -22.28 -11.01
N PRO A 71 -6.25 -22.02 -9.96
CA PRO A 71 -6.25 -20.72 -9.29
C PRO A 71 -4.95 -20.45 -8.51
N LEU A 72 -4.19 -21.50 -8.18
CA LEU A 72 -2.95 -21.41 -7.40
C LEU A 72 -1.92 -20.56 -8.14
N THR A 73 -1.75 -20.75 -9.45
CA THR A 73 -0.79 -19.98 -10.26
C THR A 73 -1.12 -18.49 -10.22
N THR A 74 -2.40 -18.11 -10.38
CA THR A 74 -2.84 -16.72 -10.31
C THR A 74 -2.63 -16.13 -8.92
N THR A 75 -2.98 -16.89 -7.87
CA THR A 75 -2.81 -16.49 -6.47
C THR A 75 -1.33 -16.24 -6.16
N LEU A 76 -0.44 -17.16 -6.55
CA LEU A 76 0.99 -17.05 -6.28
C LEU A 76 1.66 -15.93 -7.10
N ALA A 77 1.36 -15.83 -8.39
CA ALA A 77 1.97 -14.81 -9.26
C ALA A 77 1.57 -13.39 -8.83
N TRP A 78 0.27 -13.15 -8.59
CA TRP A 78 -0.21 -11.85 -8.12
C TRP A 78 0.16 -11.60 -6.65
N GLY A 79 0.14 -12.64 -5.82
CA GLY A 79 0.52 -12.57 -4.42
C GLY A 79 1.97 -12.15 -4.24
N LEU A 80 2.88 -12.65 -5.08
CA LEU A 80 4.29 -12.24 -5.07
C LEU A 80 4.44 -10.75 -5.42
N GLY A 81 3.75 -10.27 -6.47
CA GLY A 81 3.74 -8.86 -6.83
C GLY A 81 3.19 -7.95 -5.72
N LEU A 82 2.10 -8.37 -5.07
CA LEU A 82 1.48 -7.67 -3.95
C LEU A 82 2.41 -7.62 -2.72
N ALA A 83 3.10 -8.72 -2.41
CA ALA A 83 4.04 -8.81 -1.31
C ALA A 83 5.24 -7.88 -1.52
N ILE A 84 5.83 -7.89 -2.72
CA ILE A 84 6.94 -6.97 -3.07
C ILE A 84 6.47 -5.52 -2.98
N HIS A 85 5.30 -5.19 -3.53
CA HIS A 85 4.77 -3.82 -3.48
C HIS A 85 4.52 -3.37 -2.04
N GLY A 86 3.95 -4.25 -1.21
CA GLY A 86 3.72 -3.99 0.21
C GLY A 86 5.01 -3.75 0.98
N LEU A 87 6.03 -4.58 0.74
CA LEU A 87 7.35 -4.42 1.36
C LEU A 87 7.98 -3.08 0.98
N LEU A 88 7.90 -2.66 -0.28
CA LEU A 88 8.43 -1.37 -0.73
C LEU A 88 7.69 -0.18 -0.10
N VAL A 89 6.36 -0.27 0.02
CA VAL A 89 5.54 0.78 0.67
C VAL A 89 5.88 0.85 2.16
N TRP A 90 5.92 -0.29 2.84
CA TRP A 90 6.22 -0.38 4.27
C TRP A 90 7.65 0.06 4.60
N TRP A 91 8.64 -0.35 3.80
CA TRP A 91 10.03 0.06 3.96
C TRP A 91 10.18 1.58 3.90
N ARG A 92 9.53 2.22 2.92
CA ARG A 92 9.54 3.70 2.80
C ARG A 92 8.87 4.40 3.98
N VAL A 93 7.84 3.82 4.56
CA VAL A 93 7.17 4.33 5.77
C VAL A 93 8.09 4.17 6.98
N SER A 94 8.67 2.98 7.17
CA SER A 94 9.51 2.63 8.32
C SER A 94 10.81 3.43 8.38
N GLN A 95 11.52 3.62 7.27
CA GLN A 95 12.73 4.44 7.24
C GLN A 95 12.46 5.90 7.65
N ARG A 96 11.32 6.46 7.24
CA ARG A 96 10.97 7.85 7.56
C ARG A 96 10.47 8.05 8.97
N GLY A 97 9.83 7.04 9.57
CA GLY A 97 9.51 7.07 11.00
C GLY A 97 10.78 7.25 11.84
N ARG A 98 11.83 6.50 11.49
CA ARG A 98 13.14 6.60 12.16
C ARG A 98 13.80 7.96 11.95
N ASP A 99 13.76 8.52 10.74
CA ASP A 99 14.32 9.86 10.48
C ASP A 99 13.59 10.96 11.27
N TRP A 100 12.26 10.86 11.38
CA TRP A 100 11.46 11.81 12.15
C TRP A 100 11.73 11.70 13.65
N GLU A 101 11.81 10.47 14.17
CA GLU A 101 12.11 10.18 15.57
C GLU A 101 13.50 10.70 15.95
N SER A 102 14.52 10.44 15.12
CA SER A 102 15.88 10.93 15.34
C SER A 102 15.94 12.46 15.38
N ARG A 103 15.27 13.15 14.45
CA ARG A 103 15.19 14.62 14.45
C ARG A 103 14.54 15.17 15.71
N LYS A 104 13.52 14.48 16.24
CA LYS A 104 12.85 14.90 17.46
C LYS A 104 13.73 14.70 18.68
N ILE A 105 14.45 13.59 18.77
CA ILE A 105 15.43 13.34 19.82
C ILE A 105 16.50 14.44 19.82
N ASP A 106 17.09 14.77 18.68
CA ASP A 106 18.09 15.86 18.56
C ASP A 106 17.52 17.23 18.99
N GLN A 107 16.24 17.49 18.70
CA GLN A 107 15.56 18.73 19.10
C GLN A 107 15.38 18.85 20.62
N PHE A 108 15.16 17.73 21.31
CA PHE A 108 15.07 17.71 22.77
C PHE A 108 16.47 17.79 23.41
N MET A 109 17.45 17.06 22.88
CA MET A 109 18.83 17.07 23.40
C MET A 109 19.55 18.41 23.26
N ASN A 110 19.19 19.24 22.27
CA ASN A 110 19.75 20.59 22.07
C ASN A 110 18.92 21.70 22.74
N ARG A 111 17.80 21.37 23.39
CA ARG A 111 16.97 22.33 24.12
C ARG A 111 17.26 22.35 25.63
N ASP A 112 18.12 21.46 26.10
CA ASP A 112 18.73 21.44 27.42
C ASP A 112 20.21 21.85 27.34
#